data_AF-A0A925L2N4-F1
#
_entry.id   AF-A0A925L2N4-F1
#
_cell.length_a   1.000
_cell.length_b   1.000
_cell.length_c   1.000
_cell.angle_alpha   90.00
_cell.angle_beta   90.00
_cell.angle_gamma   90.00
#
_symmetry.space_group_name_H-M   'P 1'
#
loop_
_entity.id
_entity.type
_entity.pdbx_description
1 polymer ?
#
loop_
_entity_poly.entity_id
_entity_poly.type
_entity_poly.pdbx_seq_one_letter_code
_entity_poly.pdbx_strand_id
1 'polypeptide(L)' 'MWFNDYPMVLEVSAAERDRALMWLMKNHSTLDCKVQELSGGGAEIRVRDGDCAVLDALGALLEGSGRAF' A
#
# COMPACT_ATOMS: atom_id res chain seq x y z
N MET A 1 -6.23 -16.84 13.02
CA MET A 1 -6.57 -15.43 13.33
C MET A 1 -5.50 -14.56 12.70
N TRP A 2 -5.81 -13.87 11.59
CA TRP A 2 -4.80 -13.16 10.76
C TRP A 2 -4.67 -11.66 11.07
N PHE A 3 -5.39 -11.17 12.08
CA PHE A 3 -5.45 -9.75 12.43
C PHE A 3 -4.20 -9.21 13.16
N ASN A 4 -3.18 -10.05 13.42
CA ASN A 4 -2.06 -9.68 14.30
C ASN A 4 -0.67 -9.66 13.64
N ASP A 5 -0.54 -9.97 12.35
CA ASP A 5 0.79 -9.99 11.67
C ASP A 5 1.05 -8.69 10.88
N TYR A 6 -0.01 -8.01 10.43
CA TYR A 6 0.07 -6.76 9.66
C TYR A 6 -0.84 -5.69 10.29
N PRO A 7 -0.41 -5.05 11.40
CA PRO A 7 -1.23 -4.07 12.11
C PRO A 7 -1.42 -2.78 11.32
N MET A 8 -0.53 -2.52 10.37
CA MET A 8 -0.52 -1.30 9.58
C MET A 8 -1.26 -1.54 8.26
N VAL A 9 -2.29 -0.74 7.99
CA VAL A 9 -3.10 -0.80 6.77
C VAL A 9 -3.17 0.58 6.13
N LEU A 10 -3.00 0.61 4.81
CA LEU A 10 -3.22 1.79 3.98
C LEU A 10 -4.28 1.45 2.92
N GLU A 11 -5.38 2.19 2.92
CA GLU A 11 -6.39 2.10 1.87
C GLU A 11 -5.97 2.99 0.70
N VAL A 12 -6.04 2.46 -0.51
CA VAL A 12 -5.69 3.13 -1.76
C VAL A 12 -6.78 2.92 -2.80
N SER A 13 -6.99 3.87 -3.70
CA SER A 13 -7.96 3.71 -4.80
C SER A 13 -7.43 2.75 -5.88
N ALA A 14 -8.28 2.19 -6.75
CA ALA A 14 -7.83 1.34 -7.86
C ALA A 14 -6.79 2.02 -8.77
N ALA A 15 -6.91 3.32 -9.00
CA ALA A 15 -5.95 4.10 -9.79
C ALA A 15 -4.57 4.19 -9.11
N GLU A 16 -4.56 4.17 -7.78
CA GLU A 16 -3.38 4.28 -6.93
C GLU A 16 -2.75 2.90 -6.67
N ARG A 17 -3.58 1.84 -6.64
CA ARG A 17 -3.16 0.45 -6.48
C ARG A 17 -2.10 0.04 -7.49
N ASP A 18 -2.28 0.37 -8.77
CA ASP A 18 -1.35 -0.04 -9.82
C ASP A 18 0.03 0.60 -9.63
N ARG A 19 0.05 1.90 -9.29
CA ARG A 19 1.26 2.61 -8.90
C ARG A 19 1.90 2.04 -7.64
N ALA A 20 1.09 1.75 -6.63
CA ALA A 20 1.54 1.18 -5.38
C ALA A 20 2.20 -0.19 -5.58
N LEU A 21 1.56 -1.08 -6.35
CA LEU A 21 2.12 -2.38 -6.73
C LEU A 21 3.42 -2.24 -7.51
N MET A 22 3.48 -1.35 -8.51
CA MET A 22 4.71 -1.09 -9.27
C MET A 22 5.84 -0.58 -8.38
N TRP A 23 5.54 0.34 -7.46
CA TRP A 23 6.53 0.88 -6.55
C TRP A 23 7.02 -0.17 -5.55
N LEU A 24 6.12 -0.99 -5.00
CA LEU A 24 6.44 -2.10 -4.11
C LEU A 24 7.32 -3.13 -4.82
N MET A 25 6.97 -3.54 -6.04
CA MET A 25 7.78 -4.46 -6.84
C MET A 25 9.17 -3.89 -7.13
N LYS A 26 9.30 -2.57 -7.35
CA LYS A 26 10.57 -1.92 -7.74
C LYS A 26 11.50 -1.61 -6.57
N ASN A 27 10.95 -1.14 -5.44
CA ASN A 27 11.76 -0.72 -4.29
C ASN A 27 11.88 -1.82 -3.23
N HIS A 28 10.91 -2.73 -3.18
CA HIS A 28 10.65 -3.58 -2.03
C HIS A 28 10.23 -4.99 -2.48
N SER A 29 10.97 -5.60 -3.42
CA SER A 29 10.66 -6.94 -3.93
C SER A 29 10.71 -8.05 -2.86
N THR A 30 11.39 -7.81 -1.74
CA THR A 30 11.50 -8.73 -0.59
C THR A 30 10.57 -8.38 0.56
N LEU A 31 9.75 -7.33 0.41
CA LEU A 31 8.86 -6.87 1.46
C LEU A 31 7.64 -7.78 1.56
N ASP A 32 7.38 -8.22 2.78
CA ASP A 32 6.19 -9.01 3.09
C ASP A 32 4.99 -8.07 3.29
N CYS A 33 4.38 -7.65 2.18
CA CYS A 33 3.16 -6.86 2.18
C CYS A 33 1.99 -7.64 1.57
N LYS A 34 0.79 -7.46 2.12
CA LYS A 34 -0.44 -8.04 1.58
C LYS A 34 -1.29 -6.96 0.94
N VAL A 35 -1.67 -7.19 -0.31
CA VAL A 35 -2.63 -6.34 -1.02
C VAL A 35 -3.97 -7.08 -1.06
N GLN A 36 -5.02 -6.44 -0.56
CA GLN A 36 -6.39 -6.94 -0.58
C GLN A 36 -7.24 -6.02 -1.43
N GLU A 37 -7.75 -6.52 -2.55
CA GLU A 37 -8.67 -5.76 -3.40
C GLU A 37 -10.05 -5.66 -2.72
N LEU A 38 -10.55 -4.43 -2.61
CA LEU A 38 -11.89 -4.15 -2.12
C LEU A 38 -12.87 -4.22 -3.29
N SER A 39 -14.05 -4.82 -3.05
CA SER A 39 -15.11 -4.93 -4.08
C SER A 39 -15.63 -3.57 -4.60
N GLY A 40 -15.27 -2.45 -3.95
CA GLY A 40 -15.58 -1.09 -4.40
C GLY A 40 -14.55 -0.48 -5.37
N GLY A 41 -13.57 -1.25 -5.85
CA GLY A 41 -12.48 -0.71 -6.67
C GLY A 41 -11.42 0.04 -5.86
N GLY A 42 -11.33 -0.21 -4.55
CA GLY A 42 -10.19 0.16 -3.73
C GLY A 42 -9.24 -1.02 -3.55
N ALA A 43 -8.11 -0.80 -2.91
CA ALA A 43 -7.25 -1.85 -2.40
C ALA A 43 -6.72 -1.44 -1.03
N GLU A 44 -6.59 -2.40 -0.12
CA GLU A 44 -5.93 -2.22 1.15
C GLU A 44 -4.55 -2.87 1.08
N ILE A 45 -3.53 -2.10 1.40
CA ILE A 45 -2.15 -2.57 1.47
C ILE A 45 -1.80 -2.67 2.95
N ARG A 46 -1.53 -3.89 3.40
CA ARG A 46 -1.20 -4.22 4.78
C ARG A 46 0.27 -4.60 4.87
N VAL A 47 0.98 -4.02 5.84
CA VAL A 47 2.40 -4.31 6.10
C VAL A 47 2.62 -4.61 7.57
N ARG A 48 3.78 -5.23 7.86
CA ARG A 48 4.20 -5.50 9.24
C ARG A 48 4.56 -4.19 9.94
N ASP A 49 4.49 -4.19 11.27
CA ASP A 49 4.81 -3.01 12.10
C ASP A 49 6.20 -2.41 11.77
N GLY A 50 7.20 -3.27 11.55
CA GLY A 50 8.57 -2.86 11.21
C GLY A 50 8.72 -2.19 9.83
N ASP A 51 7.70 -2.29 8.99
CA ASP A 51 7.68 -1.76 7.62
C ASP A 51 6.73 -0.56 7.48
N CYS A 52 6.34 0.07 8.59
CA CYS A 52 5.47 1.26 8.58
C CYS A 52 6.00 2.40 7.70
N ALA A 53 7.32 2.54 7.56
CA ALA A 53 7.95 3.51 6.66
C ALA A 53 7.59 3.28 5.18
N VAL A 54 7.27 2.05 4.80
CA VAL A 54 6.81 1.74 3.43
C VAL A 54 5.43 2.30 3.20
N LEU A 55 4.49 2.16 4.14
CA LEU A 55 3.17 2.77 3.98
C LEU A 55 3.23 4.29 3.98
N ASP A 56 4.11 4.88 4.78
CA ASP A 56 4.34 6.33 4.78
C ASP A 56 4.88 6.81 3.41
N ALA A 57 5.91 6.14 2.88
CA ALA A 57 6.46 6.42 1.55
C ALA A 57 5.44 6.19 0.43
N LEU A 58 4.61 5.15 0.56
CA LEU A 58 3.54 4.83 -0.37
C LEU A 58 2.47 5.91 -0.34
N GLY A 59 2.01 6.31 0.85
CA GLY A 59 1.07 7.41 1.05
C GLY A 59 1.60 8.71 0.45
N ALA A 60 2.87 9.06 0.70
CA ALA A 60 3.51 10.23 0.12
C ALA A 60 3.64 10.17 -1.41
N LEU A 61 3.91 8.98 -1.98
CA LEU A 61 3.94 8.77 -3.43
C LEU A 61 2.55 8.97 -4.06
N LEU A 62 1.52 8.46 -3.39
CA LEU A 62 0.13 8.53 -3.82
C LEU A 62 -0.40 9.96 -3.70
N GLU A 63 -0.23 10.63 -2.56
CA GLU A 63 -0.54 12.05 -2.37
C GLU A 63 0.26 12.95 -3.33
N GLY A 64 1.55 12.67 -3.51
CA GLY A 64 2.42 13.38 -4.45
C GLY A 64 2.00 13.22 -5.91
N SER A 65 1.31 12.13 -6.25
CA SER A 65 0.74 11.88 -7.57
C SER A 65 -0.71 12.35 -7.71
N GLY A 66 -1.41 12.61 -6.61
CA GLY A 66 -2.79 13.11 -6.54
C GLY A 66 -2.92 14.64 -6.62
N ARG A 67 -1.82 15.40 -6.49
CA ARG A 67 -1.76 16.84 -6.82
C ARG A 67 -1.53 17.06 -8.32
N ALA A 68 -2.52 16.70 -9.12
CA ALA A 68 -2.67 17.26 -10.47
C ALA A 68 -4.14 17.68 -10.65
N PHE A 69 -4.39 18.94 -10.25
CA PHE A 69 -5.48 19.86 -10.58
C PHE A 69 -6.85 19.30 -11.00
#